data_AF-A0A4R0P9K1-F1
#
_entry.id   AF-A0A4R0P9K1-F1
#
_cell.length_a   1.000
_cell.length_b   1.000
_cell.length_c   1.000
_cell.angle_alpha   90.00
_cell.angle_beta   90.00
_cell.angle_gamma   90.00
#
_symmetry.space_group_name_H-M   'P 1'
#
loop_
_entity.id
_entity.type
_entity.pdbx_description
1 polymer ?
#
loop_
_entity_poly.entity_id
_entity_poly.type
_entity_poly.pdbx_seq_one_letter_code
_entity_poly.pdbx_strand_id
1 'polypeptide(L)' 'MKDIKIGNTIITKKAVLKIAFLLFIVGIFIGGQIAVKEKGKSNSFLLLSSIILIPIFYMIVPSIKREIFRVRSSN' A
#
# COMPACT_ATOMS: atom_id res chain seq x y z
N MET A 1 2.76 -15.75 -14.47
CA MET A 1 3.86 -14.91 -13.95
C MET A 1 4.59 -15.71 -12.90
N LYS A 2 5.90 -15.95 -13.10
CA LYS A 2 6.75 -16.68 -12.14
C LYS A 2 7.04 -15.78 -10.92
N ASP A 3 7.23 -16.39 -9.75
CA ASP A 3 7.64 -15.65 -8.54
C ASP A 3 9.00 -14.97 -8.77
N ILE A 4 9.15 -13.75 -8.26
CA ILE A 4 10.34 -12.92 -8.48
C ILE A 4 11.26 -13.10 -7.29
N LYS A 5 12.44 -13.70 -7.52
CA LYS A 5 13.48 -13.87 -6.50
C LYS A 5 14.52 -12.77 -6.68
N ILE A 6 14.70 -11.92 -5.66
CA ILE A 6 15.72 -10.87 -5.62
C ILE A 6 16.66 -11.18 -4.47
N GLY A 7 17.86 -11.67 -4.78
CA GLY A 7 18.81 -12.15 -3.77
C GLY A 7 18.19 -13.25 -2.88
N ASN A 8 18.19 -13.03 -1.56
CA ASN A 8 17.61 -13.97 -0.59
C ASN A 8 16.12 -13.70 -0.27
N THR A 9 15.45 -12.85 -1.06
CA THR A 9 14.06 -12.44 -0.85
C THR A 9 13.20 -12.99 -1.98
N ILE A 10 12.13 -13.72 -1.63
CA ILE A 10 11.17 -14.24 -2.61
C ILE A 10 9.91 -13.40 -2.52
N ILE A 11 9.61 -12.70 -3.60
CA ILE A 11 8.42 -11.86 -3.71
C ILE A 11 7.38 -12.67 -4.50
N THR A 12 6.33 -13.08 -3.80
CA THR A 12 5.22 -13.80 -4.41
C THR A 12 4.38 -12.87 -5.27
N LYS A 13 3.71 -13.41 -6.29
CA LYS A 13 2.74 -12.66 -7.11
C LYS A 13 1.73 -11.88 -6.26
N LYS A 14 1.29 -12.45 -5.13
CA LYS A 14 0.35 -11.80 -4.20
C LYS A 14 0.96 -10.58 -3.51
N ALA A 15 2.22 -10.66 -3.10
CA ALA A 15 2.94 -9.54 -2.50
C ALA A 15 3.12 -8.39 -3.51
N VAL A 16 3.50 -8.70 -4.76
CA VAL A 16 3.60 -7.69 -5.83
C VAL A 16 2.26 -6.97 -6.03
N LEU A 17 1.16 -7.73 -6.10
CA LEU A 17 -0.18 -7.17 -6.29
C LEU A 17 -0.58 -6.26 -5.12
N LYS A 18 -0.28 -6.64 -3.88
CA LYS A 18 -0.54 -5.81 -2.69
C LYS A 18 0.29 -4.53 -2.68
N ILE A 19 1.56 -4.60 -3.09
CA ILE A 19 2.45 -3.42 -3.18
C ILE A 19 1.94 -2.47 -4.26
N ALA A 20 1.59 -2.99 -5.45
CA ALA A 20 1.02 -2.19 -6.53
C ALA A 20 -0.31 -1.55 -6.12
N PHE A 21 -1.17 -2.29 -5.43
CA PHE A 21 -2.42 -1.77 -4.88
C PHE A 21 -2.20 -0.66 -3.84
N LEU A 22 -1.21 -0.81 -2.96
CA LEU A 22 -0.83 0.22 -1.99
C LEU A 22 -0.38 1.50 -2.70
N LEU A 23 0.51 1.38 -3.71
CA LEU A 23 0.98 2.52 -4.52
C LEU A 23 -0.17 3.21 -5.24
N PHE A 24 -1.13 2.45 -5.77
CA PHE A 24 -2.31 2.98 -6.43
C PHE A 24 -3.19 3.81 -5.47
N ILE A 25 -3.46 3.30 -4.27
CA ILE A 25 -4.22 4.03 -3.24
C ILE A 25 -3.49 5.32 -2.83
N VAL A 26 -2.17 5.25 -2.61
CA VAL A 26 -1.36 6.42 -2.27
C VAL A 26 -1.42 7.47 -3.39
N GLY A 27 -1.37 7.04 -4.65
CA GLY A 27 -1.52 7.93 -5.81
C GLY A 27 -2.88 8.64 -5.84
N ILE A 28 -3.97 7.91 -5.62
CA ILE A 28 -5.33 8.48 -5.53
C ILE A 28 -5.41 9.49 -4.38
N PHE A 29 -4.80 9.16 -3.23
CA PHE A 29 -4.79 10.04 -2.07
C PHE A 29 -4.10 11.37 -2.37
N ILE A 30 -2.89 11.32 -2.95
CA ILE A 30 -2.13 12.51 -3.34
C ILE A 30 -2.91 13.33 -4.38
N GLY A 31 -3.49 12.68 -5.40
CA GLY A 31 -4.30 13.35 -6.41
C GLY A 31 -5.55 14.02 -5.82
N GLY A 32 -6.25 13.34 -4.92
CA GLY A 32 -7.41 13.89 -4.21
C GLY A 32 -7.05 15.08 -3.32
N GLN A 33 -5.91 15.02 -2.63
CA GLN A 33 -5.37 16.13 -1.83
C GLN A 33 -5.12 17.37 -2.68
N ILE A 34 -4.49 17.20 -3.85
CA ILE A 34 -4.21 18.30 -4.78
C ILE A 34 -5.52 18.90 -5.30
N ALA A 35 -6.46 18.06 -5.75
CA ALA A 35 -7.76 18.51 -6.26
C ALA A 35 -8.60 19.26 -5.22
N VAL A 36 -8.53 18.84 -3.95
CA VAL A 36 -9.24 19.51 -2.84
C VAL A 36 -8.56 20.81 -2.43
N LYS A 37 -7.22 20.86 -2.48
CA LYS A 37 -6.46 22.09 -2.26
C LYS A 37 -6.80 23.16 -3.31
N GLU A 38 -6.97 22.76 -4.58
CA GLU A 38 -7.43 23.69 -5.64
C GLU A 38 -8.86 24.20 -5.42
N LYS A 39 -9.74 23.42 -4.81
CA LYS A 39 -11.15 23.81 -4.55
C LYS A 39 -11.38 24.53 -3.22
N GLY A 40 -10.34 24.85 -2.46
CA GLY A 40 -10.43 25.69 -1.25
C GLY A 40 -11.16 25.08 -0.04
N LYS A 41 -11.49 23.78 -0.05
CA LYS A 41 -12.15 23.07 1.07
C LYS A 41 -11.15 22.14 1.78
N SER A 42 -10.17 22.71 2.47
CA SER A 42 -8.94 21.99 2.83
C SER A 42 -9.03 21.03 4.02
N ASN A 43 -9.84 21.32 5.06
CA ASN A 43 -9.60 20.66 6.36
C ASN A 43 -10.36 19.35 6.56
N SER A 44 -11.61 19.23 6.08
CA SER A 44 -12.43 18.04 6.36
C SER A 44 -12.00 16.81 5.54
N PHE A 45 -11.55 17.02 4.30
CA PHE A 45 -11.11 15.93 3.41
C PHE A 45 -9.78 15.31 3.86
N LEU A 46 -8.84 16.13 4.35
CA LEU A 46 -7.56 15.68 4.91
C LEU A 46 -7.75 14.75 6.12
N LEU A 47 -8.71 15.08 6.97
CA LEU A 47 -9.03 14.35 8.18
C LEU A 47 -9.74 13.02 7.87
N LEU A 48 -10.77 13.06 7.01
CA LEU A 48 -11.49 11.86 6.55
C LEU A 48 -10.57 10.88 5.82
N SER A 49 -9.72 11.41 4.94
CA SER A 49 -8.81 10.59 4.15
C SER A 49 -7.74 9.94 5.05
N SER A 50 -7.19 10.65 6.05
CA SER A 50 -6.25 10.06 7.01
C SER A 50 -6.89 8.96 7.86
N ILE A 51 -8.14 9.14 8.32
CA ILE A 51 -8.87 8.14 9.12
C ILE A 51 -9.07 6.83 8.33
N ILE A 52 -9.26 6.91 7.01
CA ILE A 52 -9.43 5.73 6.15
C ILE A 52 -8.08 5.11 5.79
N LEU A 53 -7.06 5.92 5.52
CA LEU A 53 -5.76 5.45 5.02
C LEU A 53 -4.94 4.71 6.11
N ILE A 54 -4.99 5.19 7.36
CA ILE A 54 -4.25 4.62 8.50
C ILE A 54 -4.60 3.14 8.75
N PRO A 55 -5.87 2.74 8.93
CA PRO A 55 -6.23 1.34 9.17
C PRO A 55 -5.92 0.44 7.96
N ILE A 56 -6.04 0.95 6.73
CA ILE A 56 -5.68 0.23 5.51
C ILE A 56 -4.17 -0.07 5.50
N PHE A 57 -3.33 0.92 5.82
CA PHE A 57 -1.88 0.73 5.95
C PHE A 57 -1.54 -0.26 7.07
N TYR A 58 -2.19 -0.12 8.23
CA TYR A 58 -1.94 -0.98 9.38
C TYR A 58 -2.32 -2.45 9.12
N MET A 59 -3.32 -2.74 8.28
CA MET A 59 -3.65 -4.12 7.88
C MET A 59 -2.73 -4.66 6.77
N ILE A 60 -2.43 -3.84 5.75
CA ILE A 60 -1.75 -4.31 4.53
C ILE A 60 -0.25 -4.49 4.76
N VAL A 61 0.42 -3.54 5.43
CA VAL A 61 1.87 -3.58 5.66
C VAL A 61 2.33 -4.85 6.39
N PRO A 62 1.75 -5.25 7.54
CA PRO A 62 2.13 -6.50 8.20
C PRO A 62 1.68 -7.75 7.44
N SER A 63 0.67 -7.67 6.58
CA SER A 63 0.29 -8.78 5.69
C SER A 63 1.36 -9.03 4.63
N ILE A 64 1.88 -7.96 4.01
CA ILE A 64 3.00 -8.03 3.04
C ILE A 64 4.26 -8.55 3.73
N LYS A 65 4.61 -8.02 4.90
CA LYS A 65 5.79 -8.44 5.67
C LYS A 65 5.73 -9.93 6.00
N ARG A 66 4.56 -10.43 6.42
CA ARG A 66 4.34 -11.86 6.70
C ARG A 66 4.43 -12.72 5.44
N GLU A 67 3.90 -12.28 4.30
CA GLU A 67 4.00 -13.02 3.04
C GLU A 67 5.45 -13.15 2.56
N ILE A 68 6.25 -12.09 2.67
CA ILE A 68 7.68 -12.11 2.31
C ILE A 68 8.48 -13.03 3.27
N PHE A 69 8.20 -12.97 4.58
CA PHE A 69 8.92 -13.79 5.57
C PHE A 69 8.52 -15.28 5.53
N ARG A 70 7.25 -15.61 5.28
CA ARG A 70 6.77 -17.00 5.22
C ARG A 70 7.45 -17.77 4.09
N VAL A 71 7.72 -17.11 2.97
CA VAL A 71 8.39 -17.73 1.82
C VAL A 71 9.89 -17.93 2.09
N ARG A 72 10.49 -17.12 2.97
CA ARG A 72 11.87 -17.30 3.44
C ARG A 72 12.06 -18.49 4.37
N SER A 73 11.03 -18.89 5.12
CA SER A 73 11.07 -20.01 6.08
C SER A 73 10.73 -21.38 5.47
N SER A 74 10.26 -21.42 4.21
CA SER A 74 9.80 -22.64 3.53
C SER A 74 10.80 -23.16 2.48
N ASN A 75 11.97 -22.55 2.37
CA ASN A 75 13.14 -22.97 1.57
C ASN A 75 14.32 -23.19 2.51
#